data_AF-A0A952BG05-F1
#
_entry.id   AF-A0A952BG05-F1
#
_cell.length_a   1.000
_cell.length_b   1.000
_cell.length_c   1.000
_cell.angle_alpha   90.00
_cell.angle_beta   90.00
_cell.angle_gamma   90.00
#
_symmetry.space_group_name_H-M   'P 1'
#
loop_
_entity.id
_entity.type
_entity.pdbx_description
1 polymer ?
#
loop_
_entity_poly.entity_id
_entity_poly.type
_entity_poly.pdbx_seq_one_letter_code
_entity_poly.pdbx_strand_id
1 'polypeptide(L)'
;MAFWICYLSKCFIAALGIRVVINVFKTFALRDGESFNLKKYEDQDSYYALLKLSWCDTFWRSFIGFSKKHWYYRDYLLGALIGLAELITYPFLLSKGKWQIVGGWIAIKTAAQWSVWIRSRTTFNRFLLANIIILAVSYAWLKRYVVCSIP
;
A
#
# COMPACT_ATOMS: atom_id res chain seq x y z
N MET A 1 -23.76 -4.60 -17.64
CA MET A 1 -23.30 -5.04 -16.30
C MET A 1 -21.97 -5.81 -16.33
N ALA A 2 -21.77 -6.76 -17.24
CA ALA A 2 -20.53 -7.57 -17.31
C ALA A 2 -19.23 -6.76 -17.38
N PHE A 3 -19.21 -5.64 -18.13
CA PHE A 3 -18.04 -4.76 -18.24
C PHE A 3 -17.56 -4.20 -16.90
N TRP A 4 -18.49 -3.71 -16.07
CA TRP A 4 -18.19 -3.16 -14.75
C TRP A 4 -17.68 -4.23 -13.77
N ILE A 5 -18.24 -5.44 -13.85
CA ILE A 5 -17.79 -6.58 -13.04
C ILE A 5 -16.35 -6.96 -13.43
N CYS A 6 -16.04 -7.01 -14.73
CA CYS A 6 -14.67 -7.27 -15.21
C CYS A 6 -13.70 -6.14 -14.83
N TYR A 7 -14.15 -4.89 -14.79
CA TYR A 7 -13.32 -3.76 -14.35
C TYR A 7 -13.01 -3.85 -12.86
N LEU A 8 -14.04 -4.06 -12.02
CA LEU A 8 -13.89 -4.16 -10.57
C LEU A 8 -13.05 -5.38 -10.16
N SER A 9 -13.23 -6.52 -10.83
CA SER A 9 -12.41 -7.72 -10.55
C SER A 9 -10.94 -7.48 -10.89
N LYS A 10 -10.64 -6.80 -12.00
CA LYS A 10 -9.27 -6.41 -12.36
C LYS A 10 -8.68 -5.40 -11.38
N CYS A 11 -9.45 -4.44 -10.89
CA CYS A 11 -9.01 -3.51 -9.84
C CYS A 11 -8.69 -4.26 -8.54
N PHE A 12 -9.52 -5.24 -8.17
CA PHE A 12 -9.30 -6.07 -6.99
C PHE A 12 -8.03 -6.93 -7.11
N ILE A 13 -7.82 -7.60 -8.25
CA ILE A 13 -6.60 -8.37 -8.52
C ILE A 13 -5.37 -7.46 -8.51
N ALA A 14 -5.45 -6.28 -9.12
CA ALA A 14 -4.36 -5.30 -9.09
C ALA A 14 -4.05 -4.83 -7.67
N ALA A 15 -5.07 -4.51 -6.85
CA ALA A 15 -4.89 -4.12 -5.46
C ALA A 15 -4.24 -5.25 -4.64
N LEU A 16 -4.62 -6.51 -4.87
CA LEU A 16 -3.97 -7.67 -4.25
C LEU A 16 -2.50 -7.79 -4.67
N GLY A 17 -2.19 -7.62 -5.96
CA GLY A 17 -0.82 -7.62 -6.46
C GLY A 17 0.04 -6.51 -5.83
N ILE A 18 -0.48 -5.29 -5.79
CA ILE A 18 0.18 -4.14 -5.13
C ILE A 18 0.41 -4.44 -3.65
N ARG A 19 -0.59 -5.02 -2.97
CA ARG A 19 -0.47 -5.45 -1.57
C ARG A 19 0.63 -6.48 -1.39
N VAL A 20 0.77 -7.47 -2.27
CA VAL A 20 1.86 -8.45 -2.23
C VAL A 20 3.21 -7.73 -2.34
N VAL A 21 3.38 -6.86 -3.34
CA VAL A 21 4.63 -6.11 -3.57
C VAL A 21 5.01 -5.28 -2.34
N ILE A 22 4.08 -4.50 -1.78
CA ILE A 22 4.33 -3.67 -0.59
C ILE A 22 4.69 -4.54 0.63
N ASN A 23 4.03 -5.68 0.80
CA ASN A 23 4.32 -6.59 1.91
C ASN A 23 5.70 -7.24 1.77
N VAL A 24 6.13 -7.59 0.54
CA VAL A 24 7.49 -8.07 0.29
C VAL A 24 8.52 -7.04 0.75
N PHE A 25 8.37 -5.77 0.33
CA PHE A 25 9.27 -4.69 0.76
C PHE A 25 9.23 -4.42 2.27
N LYS A 26 8.08 -4.59 2.93
CA LYS A 26 8.00 -4.54 4.39
C LYS A 26 8.72 -5.70 5.04
N THR A 27 8.56 -6.92 4.55
CA THR A 27 9.23 -8.10 5.11
C THR A 27 10.75 -7.95 5.03
N PHE A 28 11.28 -7.43 3.92
CA PHE A 28 12.70 -7.07 3.83
C PHE A 28 13.09 -6.04 4.88
N ALA A 29 12.37 -4.91 4.96
CA ALA A 29 12.72 -3.84 5.87
C ALA A 29 12.58 -4.22 7.37
N LEU A 30 11.63 -5.09 7.71
CA LEU A 30 11.49 -5.64 9.07
C LEU A 30 12.69 -6.53 9.44
N ARG A 31 13.23 -7.27 8.48
CA ARG A 31 14.39 -8.15 8.69
C ARG A 31 15.69 -7.36 8.75
N ASP A 32 15.77 -6.25 8.03
CA ASP A 32 16.88 -5.28 8.10
C ASP A 32 16.84 -4.42 9.38
N GLY A 33 15.89 -4.67 10.28
CA GLY A 33 15.84 -4.02 11.59
C GLY A 33 15.13 -2.68 11.62
N GLU A 34 14.26 -2.35 10.65
CA GLU A 34 13.52 -1.07 10.68
C GLU A 34 12.64 -0.91 11.93
N SER A 35 12.14 -2.01 12.50
CA SER A 35 11.42 -2.02 13.78
C SER A 35 12.28 -1.51 14.96
N PHE A 36 13.60 -1.64 14.87
CA PHE A 36 14.55 -1.25 15.92
C PHE A 36 14.69 0.27 16.06
N ASN A 37 14.61 1.02 14.95
CA ASN A 37 14.71 2.48 14.98
C ASN A 37 13.48 3.18 15.57
N LEU A 38 12.33 2.50 15.64
CA LEU A 38 11.07 3.10 16.12
C LEU A 38 10.85 2.99 17.63
N LYS A 39 11.55 2.09 18.33
CA LYS A 39 11.40 1.91 19.78
C LYS A 39 12.66 1.29 20.37
N LYS A 40 13.65 2.13 20.65
CA LYS A 40 14.93 1.75 21.25
C LYS A 40 14.84 1.15 22.68
N TYR A 41 13.65 0.89 23.26
CA TYR A 41 13.57 0.62 24.72
C TYR A 41 12.49 -0.34 25.27
N GLU A 42 11.72 -1.13 24.50
CA GLU A 42 10.61 -1.88 25.16
C GLU A 42 10.43 -3.36 24.81
N ASP A 43 11.13 -3.95 23.82
CA ASP A 43 10.83 -5.36 23.46
C ASP A 43 11.94 -6.07 22.66
N GLN A 44 13.13 -6.17 23.24
CA GLN A 44 14.29 -6.86 22.61
C GLN A 44 13.99 -8.36 22.35
N ASP A 45 13.19 -9.00 23.20
CA ASP A 45 12.77 -10.39 23.05
C ASP A 45 11.89 -10.62 21.81
N SER A 46 11.01 -9.66 21.51
CA SER A 46 10.19 -9.70 20.29
C SER A 46 11.03 -9.64 19.02
N TYR A 47 12.18 -8.96 19.01
CA TYR A 47 13.08 -8.91 17.85
C TYR A 47 13.79 -10.24 17.58
N TYR A 48 14.31 -10.91 18.61
CA TYR A 48 14.89 -12.24 18.43
C TYR A 48 13.84 -13.28 18.00
N ALA A 49 12.59 -13.13 18.46
CA ALA A 49 11.48 -13.94 17.97
C ALA A 49 11.16 -13.68 16.48
N LEU A 50 11.29 -12.43 16.01
CA LEU A 50 11.17 -12.07 14.59
C LEU A 50 12.27 -12.68 13.74
N LEU A 51 13.53 -12.60 14.18
CA LEU A 51 14.68 -13.17 13.47
C LEU A 51 14.63 -14.70 13.37
N LYS A 52 14.00 -15.37 14.34
CA LYS A 52 13.81 -16.82 14.34
C LYS A 52 12.69 -17.30 13.42
N LEU A 53 11.77 -16.42 12.99
CA LEU A 53 10.69 -16.78 12.08
C LEU A 53 11.23 -16.93 10.65
N SER A 54 10.63 -17.85 9.89
CA SER A 54 10.93 -17.95 8.47
C SER A 54 10.50 -16.67 7.74
N TRP A 55 11.12 -16.40 6.60
CA TRP A 55 10.73 -15.26 5.77
C TRP A 55 9.26 -15.36 5.34
N CYS A 56 8.81 -16.58 5.01
CA CYS A 56 7.42 -16.86 4.65
C CYS A 56 6.44 -16.55 5.79
N ASP A 57 6.78 -16.92 7.03
CA ASP A 57 5.93 -16.63 8.19
C ASP A 57 5.83 -15.13 8.45
N THR A 58 6.95 -14.41 8.34
CA THR A 58 7.01 -12.96 8.53
C THR A 58 6.21 -12.22 7.45
N PHE A 59 6.32 -12.67 6.20
CA PHE A 59 5.50 -12.19 5.09
C PHE A 59 4.02 -12.48 5.32
N TRP A 60 3.66 -13.71 5.65
CA TRP A 60 2.26 -14.12 5.83
C TRP A 60 1.58 -13.37 6.97
N ARG A 61 2.28 -13.20 8.10
CA ARG A 61 1.80 -12.40 9.24
C ARG A 61 1.63 -10.93 8.88
N SER A 62 2.54 -10.37 8.08
CA SER A 62 2.42 -8.98 7.57
C SER A 62 1.28 -8.83 6.56
N PHE A 63 1.08 -9.86 5.73
CA PHE A 63 0.06 -9.87 4.68
C PHE A 63 -1.34 -9.97 5.26
N ILE A 64 -1.57 -10.83 6.26
CA ILE A 64 -2.87 -11.01 6.90
C ILE A 64 -3.23 -9.83 7.81
N GLY A 65 -2.25 -9.23 8.51
CA GLY A 65 -2.45 -8.04 9.34
C GLY A 65 -3.10 -8.27 10.72
N PHE A 66 -3.69 -9.44 10.97
CA PHE A 66 -4.27 -9.80 12.26
C PHE A 66 -3.21 -10.25 13.28
N SER A 67 -2.35 -9.33 13.73
CA SER A 67 -1.51 -9.57 14.91
C SER A 67 -1.90 -8.62 16.03
N LYS A 68 -2.69 -9.12 16.99
CA LYS A 68 -3.08 -8.36 18.20
C LYS A 68 -1.89 -8.13 19.15
N LYS A 69 -0.85 -8.97 19.06
CA LYS A 69 0.26 -9.01 20.03
C LYS A 69 1.46 -8.16 19.62
N HIS A 70 1.67 -7.91 18.34
CA HIS A 70 2.87 -7.24 17.84
C HIS A 70 2.51 -6.08 16.90
N TRP A 71 2.64 -4.87 17.41
CA TRP A 71 2.32 -3.60 16.73
C TRP A 71 3.10 -3.36 15.43
N TYR A 72 4.28 -3.96 15.26
CA TYR A 72 5.06 -3.90 14.01
C TYR A 72 4.35 -4.54 12.81
N TYR A 73 3.46 -5.50 13.07
CA TYR A 73 2.67 -6.16 12.04
C TYR A 73 1.38 -5.41 11.70
N ARG A 74 1.04 -4.37 12.46
CA ARG A 74 -0.28 -3.73 12.39
C ARG A 74 -0.53 -3.08 11.03
N ASP A 75 -1.50 -3.68 10.34
CA ASP A 75 -2.42 -3.23 9.29
C ASP A 75 -1.93 -2.37 8.11
N TYR A 76 -1.44 -3.07 7.07
CA TYR A 76 -1.55 -2.60 5.67
C TYR A 76 -2.90 -2.94 5.03
N LEU A 77 -3.81 -3.59 5.76
CA LEU A 77 -5.14 -3.91 5.21
C LEU A 77 -5.92 -2.63 4.90
N LEU A 78 -5.88 -1.64 5.80
CA LEU A 78 -6.52 -0.35 5.57
C LEU A 78 -5.89 0.39 4.38
N GLY A 79 -4.55 0.40 4.28
CA GLY A 79 -3.84 0.98 3.14
C GLY A 79 -4.20 0.31 1.82
N ALA A 80 -4.38 -1.02 1.81
CA ALA A 80 -4.83 -1.76 0.64
C ALA A 80 -6.28 -1.46 0.25
N LEU A 81 -7.19 -1.28 1.23
CA LEU A 81 -8.57 -0.88 0.97
C LEU A 81 -8.64 0.54 0.37
N ILE A 82 -7.85 1.47 0.93
CA ILE A 82 -7.72 2.81 0.37
C ILE A 82 -7.15 2.75 -1.06
N GLY A 83 -6.08 1.96 -1.28
CA GLY A 83 -5.51 1.77 -2.62
C GLY A 83 -6.46 1.13 -3.62
N LEU A 84 -7.35 0.23 -3.17
CA LEU A 84 -8.41 -0.33 -4.00
C LEU A 84 -9.44 0.74 -4.39
N ALA A 85 -9.89 1.56 -3.44
CA ALA A 85 -10.79 2.68 -3.73
C ALA A 85 -10.14 3.66 -4.72
N GLU A 86 -8.86 3.95 -4.55
CA GLU A 86 -8.09 4.80 -5.46
C GLU A 86 -7.99 4.21 -6.87
N LEU A 87 -7.71 2.91 -7.01
CA LEU A 87 -7.69 2.23 -8.31
C LEU A 87 -9.05 2.28 -9.03
N ILE A 88 -10.15 2.27 -8.28
CA ILE A 88 -11.49 2.38 -8.86
C ILE A 88 -11.76 3.83 -9.27
N THR A 89 -11.43 4.79 -8.43
CA THR A 89 -11.83 6.20 -8.58
C THR A 89 -10.88 7.02 -9.45
N TYR A 90 -9.56 6.80 -9.37
CA TYR A 90 -8.57 7.60 -10.10
C TYR A 90 -8.74 7.54 -11.63
N PRO A 91 -8.93 6.39 -12.29
CA PRO A 91 -9.13 6.36 -13.74
C PRO A 91 -10.32 7.21 -14.19
N PHE A 92 -11.39 7.28 -13.38
CA PHE A 92 -12.55 8.11 -13.65
C PHE A 92 -12.27 9.61 -13.43
N LEU A 93 -11.55 9.97 -12.37
CA LEU A 93 -11.16 11.38 -12.14
C LEU A 93 -10.21 11.89 -13.23
N LEU A 94 -9.28 11.04 -13.66
CA LEU A 94 -8.32 11.37 -14.72
C LEU A 94 -9.01 11.54 -16.08
N SER A 95 -10.05 10.75 -16.40
CA SER A 95 -10.78 10.91 -17.67
C SER A 95 -11.58 12.20 -17.75
N LYS A 96 -12.02 12.71 -16.60
CA LYS A 96 -12.70 14.02 -16.48
C LYS A 96 -11.71 15.18 -16.34
N GLY A 97 -10.41 14.94 -16.48
CA GLY A 97 -9.37 15.96 -16.38
C GLY A 97 -9.21 16.56 -14.97
N LYS A 98 -9.75 15.91 -13.93
CA LYS A 98 -9.72 16.40 -12.53
C LYS A 98 -8.43 16.01 -11.82
N TRP A 99 -7.29 16.32 -12.43
CA TRP A 99 -5.95 16.03 -11.89
C TRP A 99 -5.70 16.67 -10.53
N GLN A 100 -6.31 17.84 -10.29
CA GLN A 100 -6.21 18.60 -9.05
C GLN A 100 -6.76 17.82 -7.86
N ILE A 101 -7.84 17.04 -8.05
CA ILE A 101 -8.44 16.23 -6.97
C ILE A 101 -7.51 15.07 -6.59
N VAL A 102 -6.95 14.39 -7.60
CA VAL A 102 -5.99 13.30 -7.38
C VAL A 102 -4.73 13.83 -6.67
N GLY A 103 -4.17 14.94 -7.15
CA GLY A 103 -3.02 15.59 -6.53
C GLY A 103 -3.30 16.06 -5.10
N GLY A 104 -4.45 16.71 -4.87
CA GLY A 104 -4.89 17.16 -3.55
C GLY A 104 -5.06 16.00 -2.56
N TRP A 105 -5.65 14.90 -2.98
CA TRP A 105 -5.78 13.70 -2.14
C TRP A 105 -4.42 13.10 -1.77
N ILE A 106 -3.47 13.05 -2.71
CA ILE A 106 -2.09 12.61 -2.43
C ILE A 106 -1.40 13.56 -1.45
N ALA A 107 -1.58 14.87 -1.61
CA ALA A 107 -1.03 15.87 -0.69
C ALA A 107 -1.60 15.71 0.73
N ILE A 108 -2.91 15.46 0.87
CA ILE A 108 -3.55 15.19 2.17
C ILE A 108 -2.97 13.94 2.82
N LYS A 109 -2.87 12.82 2.09
CA LYS A 109 -2.24 11.59 2.61
C LYS A 109 -0.79 11.83 3.03
N THR A 110 -0.08 12.64 2.25
CA THR A 110 1.31 13.00 2.50
C THR A 110 1.43 13.82 3.79
N ALA A 111 0.61 14.84 3.97
CA ALA A 111 0.57 15.65 5.17
C ALA A 111 0.17 14.82 6.42
N ALA A 112 -0.84 13.94 6.29
CA ALA A 112 -1.33 13.11 7.37
C ALA A 112 -0.28 12.13 7.91
N GLN A 113 0.65 11.67 7.07
CA GLN A 113 1.71 10.73 7.45
C GLN A 113 3.07 11.40 7.72
N TRP A 114 3.16 12.73 7.62
CA TRP A 114 4.42 13.47 7.76
C TRP A 114 5.17 13.15 9.06
N SER A 115 4.45 13.08 10.19
CA SER A 115 5.03 12.80 11.50
C SER A 115 5.65 11.40 11.62
N VAL A 116 5.16 10.44 10.83
CA VAL A 116 5.68 9.06 10.77
C VAL A 116 6.97 8.99 9.97
N TRP A 117 7.08 9.78 8.89
CA TRP A 117 8.23 9.77 7.98
C TRP A 117 9.49 10.40 8.57
N ILE A 118 9.31 11.33 9.51
CA ILE A 118 10.43 11.87 10.29
C ILE A 118 11.15 10.73 11.04
N ARG A 119 10.44 9.67 11.42
CA ARG A 119 10.99 8.54 12.19
C ARG A 119 11.56 7.43 11.31
N SER A 120 11.11 7.27 10.06
CA SER A 120 11.63 6.25 9.14
C SER A 120 11.53 6.68 7.68
N ARG A 121 12.70 6.77 7.02
CA ARG A 121 12.81 6.99 5.57
C ARG A 121 12.32 5.80 4.75
N THR A 122 12.51 4.57 5.22
CA THR A 122 12.07 3.36 4.52
C THR A 122 10.55 3.23 4.51
N THR A 123 9.87 3.64 5.59
CA THR A 123 8.41 3.76 5.63
C THR A 123 7.90 4.80 4.63
N PHE A 124 8.55 5.96 4.53
CA PHE A 124 8.22 6.98 3.54
C PHE A 124 8.38 6.48 2.10
N ASN A 125 9.50 5.82 1.80
CA ASN A 125 9.77 5.28 0.46
C ASN A 125 8.73 4.23 0.05
N ARG A 126 8.29 3.37 0.98
CA ARG A 126 7.19 2.42 0.72
C ARG A 126 5.87 3.11 0.45
N PHE A 127 5.55 4.17 1.19
CA PHE A 127 4.35 4.98 0.94
C PHE A 127 4.40 5.59 -0.47
N LEU A 128 5.53 6.22 -0.84
CA LEU A 128 5.71 6.79 -2.19
C LEU A 128 5.57 5.73 -3.27
N LEU A 129 6.27 4.59 -3.10
CA LEU A 129 6.22 3.48 -4.04
C LEU A 129 4.79 2.98 -4.24
N ALA A 130 4.03 2.79 -3.15
CA ALA A 130 2.63 2.38 -3.22
C ALA A 130 1.78 3.36 -4.03
N ASN A 131 1.90 4.66 -3.77
CA ASN A 131 1.16 5.69 -4.50
C ASN A 131 1.55 5.77 -5.98
N ILE A 132 2.84 5.65 -6.30
CA ILE A 132 3.33 5.64 -7.68
C ILE A 132 2.76 4.45 -8.44
N ILE A 133 2.79 3.26 -7.84
CA ILE A 133 2.24 2.06 -8.49
C ILE A 133 0.73 2.23 -8.71
N ILE A 134 -0.02 2.69 -7.71
CA ILE A 134 -1.47 2.93 -7.84
C ILE A 134 -1.77 3.92 -8.97
N LEU A 135 -1.03 5.04 -9.05
CA LEU A 135 -1.20 6.04 -10.11
C LEU A 135 -0.85 5.48 -11.49
N ALA A 136 0.28 4.78 -11.63
CA ALA A 136 0.71 4.21 -12.89
C ALA A 136 -0.29 3.17 -13.41
N VAL A 137 -0.77 2.30 -12.52
CA VAL A 137 -1.82 1.32 -12.82
C VAL A 137 -3.13 2.03 -13.18
N SER A 138 -3.53 3.07 -12.43
CA SER A 138 -4.74 3.85 -12.73
C SER A 138 -4.68 4.52 -14.11
N TYR A 139 -3.52 5.08 -14.47
CA TYR A 139 -3.29 5.68 -15.77
C TYR A 139 -3.31 4.64 -16.91
N ALA A 140 -2.69 3.47 -16.69
CA ALA A 140 -2.77 2.37 -17.66
C ALA A 140 -4.22 1.91 -17.88
N TRP A 141 -5.04 1.88 -16.83
CA TRP A 141 -6.47 1.58 -16.92
C TRP A 141 -7.27 2.67 -17.63
N LEU A 142 -6.98 3.95 -17.37
CA LEU A 142 -7.57 5.06 -18.10
C LEU A 142 -7.40 4.85 -19.61
N LYS A 143 -6.16 4.59 -20.05
CA LYS A 143 -5.82 4.39 -21.46
C LYS A 143 -6.58 3.21 -22.08
N ARG A 144 -6.75 2.11 -21.33
CA ARG A 144 -7.31 0.85 -21.86
C ARG A 144 -8.83 0.75 -21.77
N TYR A 145 -9.44 1.29 -20.72
CA TYR A 145 -10.86 1.07 -20.41
C TYR A 145 -11.72 2.31 -20.50
N VAL A 146 -11.16 3.52 -20.36
CA VAL A 146 -11.96 4.75 -20.31
C VAL A 146 -11.88 5.54 -21.60
N VAL A 147 -10.69 5.68 -22.21
CA VAL A 147 -10.56 6.38 -23.51
C VAL A 147 -11.13 5.55 -24.67
N CYS A 148 -10.97 4.22 -24.65
CA CYS A 148 -11.52 3.34 -25.69
C CYS A 148 -13.03 3.01 -25.55
N SER A 149 -13.69 3.45 -24.47
CA SER A 149 -15.13 3.17 -24.23
C SER A 149 -16.03 4.39 -24.37
N ILE A 150 -15.46 5.56 -24.68
CA ILE A 150 -16.20 6.75 -25.05
C ILE A 150 -16.37 6.70 -26.58
N PRO A 151 -17.58 6.46 -27.12
CA PRO A 151 -17.85 6.64 -28.53
C PRO A 151 -17.73 8.12 -28.95
#